data_AF-A0A8D8C985-F1
#
_entry.id   AF-A0A8D8C985-F1
#
_cell.length_a   1.000
_cell.length_b   1.000
_cell.length_c   1.000
_cell.angle_alpha   90.00
_cell.angle_beta   90.00
_cell.angle_gamma   90.00
#
_symmetry.space_group_name_H-M   'P 1'
#
loop_
_entity.id
_entity.type
_entity.pdbx_description
1 polymer ?
#
loop_
_entity_poly.entity_id
_entity_poly.type
_entity_poly.pdbx_seq_one_letter_code
_entity_poly.pdbx_strand_id
1 'polypeptide(L)'
;GKDVLLLAASLTPKERTLAGKLMLSVSMYEIFNVAQTMRDRTTKDLLLDNLLRGKVMAFIFYEDSTRNSCSFALAMQRLGGRVIYMDETSFPVTIARPSRTASS
;
A
#
# COMPACT_ATOMS: atom_id res chain seq x y z
N GLY A 1 18.06 -8.97 -6.75
CA GLY A 1 17.54 -7.66 -6.25
C GLY A 1 17.83 -6.50 -7.19
N LYS A 2 18.89 -6.59 -8.01
CA LYS A 2 19.21 -5.61 -9.06
C LYS A 2 19.04 -6.19 -10.47
N ASP A 3 19.00 -7.52 -10.55
CA ASP A 3 19.01 -8.31 -11.79
C ASP A 3 17.67 -8.30 -12.51
N VAL A 4 16.56 -8.27 -11.76
CA VAL A 4 15.19 -8.14 -12.30
C VAL A 4 14.94 -6.74 -12.88
N LEU A 5 15.54 -5.70 -12.29
CA LEU A 5 15.39 -4.33 -12.77
C LEU A 5 16.19 -4.05 -14.05
N LEU A 6 17.34 -4.71 -14.24
CA LEU A 6 18.14 -4.59 -15.45
C LEU A 6 17.47 -5.25 -16.66
N LEU A 7 16.75 -6.36 -16.48
CA LEU A 7 16.08 -7.05 -17.57
C LEU A 7 14.90 -6.23 -18.15
N ALA A 8 14.15 -5.53 -17.28
CA ALA A 8 13.06 -4.65 -17.70
C ALA A 8 13.53 -3.38 -18.44
N ALA A 9 14.78 -2.95 -18.18
CA ALA A 9 15.37 -1.80 -18.85
C ALA A 9 15.72 -2.06 -20.33
N SER A 10 15.87 -3.33 -20.75
CA SER A 10 16.19 -3.69 -22.14
C SER A 10 14.97 -3.79 -23.06
N LEU A 11 13.75 -3.70 -22.54
CA LEU A 11 12.53 -3.86 -23.32
C LEU A 11 12.18 -2.57 -24.08
N THR A 12 11.76 -2.72 -25.33
CA THR A 12 11.31 -1.60 -26.16
C THR A 12 10.05 -0.97 -25.57
N PRO A 13 9.74 0.32 -25.86
CA PRO A 13 8.56 0.99 -25.31
C PRO A 13 7.23 0.25 -25.58
N LYS A 14 7.14 -0.47 -26.71
CA LYS A 14 5.98 -1.27 -27.09
C LYS A 14 5.85 -2.54 -26.26
N GLU A 15 6.97 -3.19 -25.95
CA GLU A 15 7.04 -4.37 -25.06
C GLU A 15 6.82 -4.00 -23.59
N ARG A 16 7.30 -2.83 -23.13
CA ARG A 16 6.98 -2.31 -21.79
C ARG A 16 5.51 -1.99 -21.63
N THR A 17 4.88 -1.44 -22.68
CA THR A 17 3.43 -1.18 -22.68
C THR A 17 2.64 -2.48 -22.74
N LEU A 18 3.08 -3.48 -23.54
CA LEU A 18 2.43 -4.79 -23.55
C LEU A 18 2.62 -5.54 -22.23
N ALA A 19 3.81 -5.51 -21.64
CA ALA A 19 4.11 -6.11 -20.35
C ALA A 19 3.31 -5.41 -19.25
N GLY A 20 3.27 -4.08 -19.22
CA GLY A 20 2.39 -3.32 -18.33
C GLY A 20 0.92 -3.70 -18.55
N LYS A 21 0.44 -3.77 -19.79
CA LYS A 21 -0.96 -4.07 -20.09
C LYS A 21 -1.37 -5.51 -19.80
N LEU A 22 -0.50 -6.50 -20.05
CA LEU A 22 -0.71 -7.92 -19.75
C LEU A 22 -0.53 -8.22 -18.25
N MET A 23 0.47 -7.63 -17.61
CA MET A 23 0.72 -7.74 -16.17
C MET A 23 -0.41 -7.05 -15.39
N LEU A 24 -0.94 -5.94 -15.90
CA LEU A 24 -2.14 -5.30 -15.34
C LEU A 24 -3.41 -6.10 -15.63
N SER A 25 -3.62 -6.65 -16.83
CA SER A 25 -4.90 -7.31 -17.17
C SER A 25 -5.07 -8.66 -16.47
N VAL A 26 -4.03 -9.48 -16.41
CA VAL A 26 -4.08 -10.78 -15.70
C VAL A 26 -4.17 -10.54 -14.19
N SER A 27 -3.42 -9.57 -13.64
CA SER A 27 -3.48 -9.27 -12.20
C SER A 27 -4.78 -8.57 -11.78
N MET A 28 -5.37 -7.72 -12.62
CA MET A 28 -6.64 -7.06 -12.27
C MET A 28 -7.75 -8.08 -12.07
N TYR A 29 -7.85 -9.07 -12.95
CA TYR A 29 -8.89 -10.08 -12.85
C TYR A 29 -8.83 -10.83 -11.52
N GLU A 30 -7.63 -11.28 -11.13
CA GLU A 30 -7.38 -11.93 -9.85
C GLU A 30 -7.76 -11.02 -8.66
N ILE A 31 -7.30 -9.77 -8.69
CA ILE A 31 -7.59 -8.77 -7.64
C ILE A 31 -9.11 -8.53 -7.53
N PHE A 32 -9.80 -8.39 -8.67
CA PHE A 32 -11.25 -8.20 -8.67
C PHE A 32 -12.00 -9.42 -8.17
N ASN A 33 -11.56 -10.64 -8.52
CA ASN A 33 -12.19 -11.86 -8.03
C ASN A 33 -12.05 -12.00 -6.51
N VAL A 34 -10.86 -11.71 -5.98
CA VAL A 34 -10.64 -11.65 -4.53
C VAL A 34 -11.50 -10.56 -3.89
N ALA A 35 -11.56 -9.36 -4.48
CA ALA A 35 -12.37 -8.26 -3.96
C ALA A 35 -13.86 -8.60 -3.93
N GLN A 36 -14.40 -9.26 -4.97
CA GLN A 36 -15.78 -9.73 -5.00
C GLN A 36 -16.03 -10.79 -3.92
N THR A 37 -15.12 -11.75 -3.76
CA THR A 37 -15.21 -12.77 -2.70
C THR A 37 -15.25 -12.12 -1.32
N MET A 38 -14.39 -11.12 -1.06
CA MET A 38 -14.39 -10.40 0.22
C MET A 38 -15.67 -9.58 0.42
N ARG A 39 -16.21 -8.99 -0.64
CA ARG A 39 -17.48 -8.28 -0.62
C ARG A 39 -18.62 -9.21 -0.26
N ASP A 40 -18.75 -10.34 -0.94
CA ASP A 40 -19.81 -11.33 -0.70
C ASP A 40 -19.78 -11.84 0.74
N ARG A 41 -18.58 -12.11 1.27
CA ARG A 41 -18.40 -12.52 2.67
C ARG A 41 -18.84 -11.42 3.64
N THR A 42 -18.47 -10.17 3.37
CA THR A 42 -18.87 -9.03 4.18
C THR A 42 -20.39 -8.80 4.13
N THR A 43 -21.02 -8.94 2.96
CA THR A 43 -22.48 -8.76 2.79
C THR A 43 -23.29 -9.88 3.45
N LYS A 44 -22.73 -11.09 3.54
CA LYS A 44 -23.34 -12.23 4.23
C LYS A 44 -23.03 -12.27 5.74
N ASP A 45 -22.43 -11.21 6.28
CA ASP A 45 -22.01 -11.09 7.67
C ASP A 45 -21.10 -12.26 8.14
N LEU A 46 -20.33 -12.81 7.21
CA LEU A 46 -19.35 -13.86 7.51
C LEU A 46 -18.11 -13.23 8.12
N LEU A 47 -17.67 -13.76 9.27
CA LEU A 47 -16.50 -13.29 9.97
C LEU A 47 -15.23 -13.48 9.11
N LEU A 48 -14.52 -12.38 8.86
CA LEU A 48 -13.23 -12.33 8.16
C LEU A 48 -12.07 -12.04 9.12
N ASP A 49 -12.33 -12.09 10.43
CA ASP A 49 -11.48 -11.68 11.55
C ASP A 49 -10.16 -12.46 11.69
N ASN A 50 -9.99 -13.56 10.97
CA ASN A 50 -8.78 -14.38 11.04
C ASN A 50 -7.78 -14.13 9.91
N LEU A 51 -8.16 -13.40 8.85
CA LEU A 51 -7.31 -13.28 7.65
C LEU A 51 -6.03 -12.47 7.92
N LEU A 52 -6.15 -11.38 8.68
CA LEU A 52 -5.04 -10.49 9.03
C LEU A 52 -4.76 -10.47 10.53
N ARG A 53 -5.21 -11.49 11.26
CA ARG A 53 -4.99 -11.59 12.70
C ARG A 53 -3.49 -11.51 13.03
N GLY A 54 -3.15 -10.58 13.92
CA GLY A 54 -1.77 -10.32 14.33
C GLY A 54 -0.94 -9.49 13.33
N LYS A 55 -1.49 -9.12 12.17
CA LYS A 55 -0.84 -8.21 11.23
C LYS A 55 -1.17 -6.75 11.55
N VAL A 56 -0.20 -5.88 11.32
CA VAL A 56 -0.30 -4.44 11.55
C VAL A 56 -0.06 -3.72 10.23
N MET A 57 -0.92 -2.77 9.90
CA MET A 57 -0.74 -1.84 8.79
C MET A 57 -0.44 -0.46 9.35
N ALA A 58 0.52 0.23 8.75
CA ALA A 58 0.74 1.65 8.95
C ALA A 58 0.67 2.35 7.60
N PHE A 59 0.11 3.56 7.59
CA PHE A 59 0.05 4.40 6.39
C PHE A 59 0.38 5.84 6.76
N ILE A 60 0.94 6.57 5.79
CA ILE A 60 1.23 8.00 5.85
C ILE A 60 0.52 8.64 4.67
N PHE A 61 -0.28 9.66 4.95
CA PHE A 61 -0.89 10.50 3.92
C PHE A 61 -0.23 11.87 4.01
N TYR A 62 0.45 12.29 2.93
CA TYR A 62 1.08 13.62 2.84
C TYR A 62 0.06 14.76 2.72
N GLU A 63 -1.18 14.40 2.40
CA GLU A 63 -2.30 15.30 2.36
C GLU A 63 -3.48 14.56 3.00
N ASP A 64 -4.10 15.19 3.99
CA ASP A 64 -5.14 14.54 4.79
C ASP A 64 -6.30 14.05 3.94
N SER A 65 -6.61 12.77 4.06
CA SER A 65 -7.76 12.15 3.40
C SER A 65 -8.54 11.29 4.36
N THR A 66 -9.61 11.85 4.94
CA THR A 66 -10.53 11.15 5.84
C THR A 66 -11.16 9.93 5.16
N ARG A 67 -11.50 10.05 3.86
CA ARG A 67 -12.10 8.95 3.09
C ARG A 67 -11.13 7.79 2.90
N ASN A 68 -9.89 8.09 2.55
CA ASN A 68 -8.88 7.06 2.33
C ASN A 68 -8.48 6.42 3.67
N SER A 69 -8.07 7.20 4.65
CA SER A 69 -7.66 6.70 5.97
C SER A 69 -8.74 5.84 6.65
N CYS A 70 -10.01 6.28 6.61
CA CYS A 70 -11.12 5.51 7.17
C CYS A 70 -11.33 4.19 6.41
N SER A 71 -11.36 4.21 5.08
CA SER A 71 -11.58 2.98 4.30
C SER A 71 -10.49 1.92 4.53
N PHE A 72 -9.20 2.32 4.57
CA PHE A 72 -8.11 1.39 4.85
C PHE A 72 -8.16 0.86 6.30
N ALA A 73 -8.47 1.73 7.27
CA ALA A 73 -8.59 1.32 8.66
C ALA A 73 -9.73 0.32 8.89
N LEU A 74 -10.91 0.60 8.34
CA LEU A 74 -12.07 -0.29 8.41
C LEU A 74 -11.79 -1.63 7.72
N ALA A 75 -11.13 -1.62 6.56
CA ALA A 75 -10.76 -2.86 5.88
C ALA A 75 -9.83 -3.72 6.74
N MET A 76 -8.79 -3.15 7.34
CA MET A 76 -7.89 -3.87 8.23
C MET A 76 -8.61 -4.42 9.46
N GLN A 77 -9.47 -3.62 10.10
CA GLN A 77 -10.23 -4.05 11.27
C GLN A 77 -11.20 -5.20 10.94
N ARG A 78 -11.93 -5.12 9.81
CA ARG A 78 -12.84 -6.19 9.35
C ARG A 78 -12.13 -7.51 9.10
N LEU A 79 -10.86 -7.46 8.70
CA LEU A 79 -10.03 -8.63 8.47
C LEU A 79 -9.28 -9.10 9.73
N GLY A 80 -9.52 -8.47 10.90
CA GLY A 80 -8.88 -8.78 12.18
C GLY A 80 -7.45 -8.26 12.35
N GLY A 81 -7.03 -7.37 11.46
CA GLY A 81 -5.76 -6.66 11.55
C GLY A 81 -5.83 -5.42 12.43
N ARG A 82 -4.67 -4.85 12.73
CA ARG A 82 -4.54 -3.57 13.46
C ARG A 82 -3.96 -2.49 12.57
N VAL A 83 -4.29 -1.23 12.87
CA VAL A 83 -3.78 -0.06 12.15
C VAL A 83 -3.04 0.85 13.12
N ILE A 84 -1.88 1.33 12.68
CA ILE A 84 -1.13 2.41 13.31
C ILE A 84 -1.24 3.62 12.40
N TYR A 85 -1.82 4.70 12.90
CA TYR A 85 -1.85 5.98 12.21
C TYR A 85 -0.48 6.64 12.38
N MET A 86 0.21 6.89 11.27
CA MET A 86 1.41 7.71 11.28
C MET A 86 1.03 9.11 10.81
N ASP A 87 1.18 10.07 11.71
CA ASP A 87 1.11 11.48 11.37
C ASP A 87 2.51 11.98 10.96
N GLU A 88 2.57 13.05 10.17
CA GLU A 88 3.81 13.74 9.79
C GLU A 88 4.59 14.24 11.02
N THR A 89 3.87 14.53 12.10
CA THR A 89 4.44 14.90 13.40
C THR A 89 4.97 13.71 14.21
N SER A 90 4.53 12.49 13.91
CA SER A 90 4.89 11.28 14.66
C SER A 90 6.35 10.87 14.41
N PHE A 91 6.91 11.24 13.25
CA PHE A 91 8.31 11.07 12.93
C PHE A 91 8.79 12.27 12.09
N PRO A 92 9.23 13.38 12.71
CA PRO A 92 9.88 14.43 11.94
C PRO A 92 11.07 13.77 11.24
N VAL A 93 11.04 13.72 9.90
CA VAL A 93 12.21 13.34 9.11
C VAL A 93 13.22 14.45 9.32
N THR A 94 13.95 14.35 10.42
CA THR A 94 15.04 15.26 10.74
C THR A 94 16.14 14.88 9.78
N ILE A 95 16.05 15.38 8.55
CA ILE A 95 17.24 15.61 7.75
C ILE A 95 18.01 16.62 8.59
N ALA A 96 18.93 16.10 9.40
CA ALA A 96 19.80 16.89 10.25
C ALA A 96 20.48 17.91 9.35
N ARG A 97 19.97 19.14 9.34
CA ARG A 97 20.67 20.26 8.75
C ARG A 97 21.98 20.34 9.54
N PRO A 98 23.15 20.19 8.91
CA PRO A 98 24.39 20.42 9.62
C PRO A 98 24.34 21.88 10.07
N SER A 99 24.35 22.10 11.38
CA SER A 99 24.55 23.41 11.97
C SER A 99 25.88 23.93 11.45
N ARG A 100 25.83 24.88 10.52
CA ARG A 100 27.02 25.58 10.06
C ARG A 100 27.45 26.53 11.17
N THR A 101 28.18 26.01 12.15
CA THR A 101 28.95 26.83 13.07
C THR A 101 30.17 27.34 12.31
N ALA A 102 30.16 28.61 11.95
CA ALA A 102 31.36 29.42 11.75
C ALA A 102 31.13 30.66 12.64
N SER A 103 31.51 30.61 13.91
CA SER A 103 32.83 30.95 14.46
C SER A 103 33.27 32.37 14.09
N SER A 104 33.26 33.21 15.13
CA SER A 104 34.02 34.46 15.40
C SER A 104 34.40 35.39 14.27
#